data_AF-A0A3S4IFE0-F1
#
_entry.id   AF-A0A3S4IFE0-F1
#
_cell.length_a   1.000
_cell.length_b   1.000
_cell.length_c   1.000
_cell.angle_alpha   90.00
_cell.angle_beta   90.00
_cell.angle_gamma   90.00
#
_symmetry.space_group_name_H-M   'P 1'
#
loop_
_entity.id
_entity.type
_entity.pdbx_description
1 polymer ?
#
loop_
_entity_poly.entity_id
_entity_poly.type
_entity_poly.pdbx_seq_one_letter_code
_entity_poly.pdbx_strand_id
1 'polypeptide(L)'
;MSAQLIDGKAVAEKLLEKVSAGVGERLAQGKRAPALAVILVGDNPASAVYVGSKKKACEKAGIRSVAYDLPASTSQQQLLEIIDGLNADAAVDGILVQLPLPEQIDPQAVIERIDPKKDVDGFHPYNVGRLAIKMPLMRPCTPRGVMTLLEEYGIDPKGKKAVIVGASNIVGRPQALEMLLARAPSPFATAPRAIWRRRWPPPTSWWWAWAFPTSSRASGSSRARW
;
A
#
# COMPACT_ATOMS: atom_id res chain seq x y z
N MET A 1 -4.96 14.91 29.23
CA MET A 1 -5.80 14.26 28.21
C MET A 1 -5.01 13.12 27.60
N SER A 2 -5.62 11.93 27.47
CA SER A 2 -5.03 10.79 26.77
C SER A 2 -5.15 10.95 25.25
N ALA A 3 -4.28 10.29 24.49
CA ALA A 3 -4.37 10.28 23.03
C ALA A 3 -5.64 9.56 22.55
N GLN A 4 -6.23 10.06 21.47
CA GLN A 4 -7.30 9.37 20.76
C GLN A 4 -6.72 8.23 19.91
N LEU A 5 -7.29 7.04 20.01
CA LEU A 5 -6.91 5.89 19.19
C LEU A 5 -7.49 6.04 17.77
N ILE A 6 -6.63 5.93 16.76
CA ILE A 6 -7.05 5.78 15.36
C ILE A 6 -7.14 4.27 15.07
N ASP A 7 -8.37 3.76 15.03
CA ASP A 7 -8.68 2.34 14.81
C ASP A 7 -8.77 2.04 13.31
N GLY A 8 -7.64 1.70 12.72
CA GLY A 8 -7.58 1.34 11.30
C GLY A 8 -8.36 0.08 10.93
N LYS A 9 -8.67 -0.80 11.89
CA LYS A 9 -9.46 -2.01 11.63
C LYS A 9 -10.92 -1.64 11.39
N ALA A 10 -11.49 -0.81 12.27
CA ALA A 10 -12.86 -0.33 12.12
C ALA A 10 -13.06 0.44 10.81
N VAL A 11 -12.10 1.32 10.45
CA VAL A 11 -12.15 2.07 9.17
C VAL A 11 -12.06 1.13 7.96
N ALA A 12 -11.21 0.12 8.01
CA ALA A 12 -11.08 -0.87 6.92
C ALA A 12 -12.36 -1.70 6.75
N GLU A 13 -13.00 -2.11 7.83
CA GLU A 13 -14.28 -2.84 7.80
C GLU A 13 -15.39 -1.99 7.17
N LYS A 14 -15.55 -0.74 7.61
CA LYS A 14 -16.49 0.23 7.02
C LYS A 14 -16.22 0.45 5.52
N LEU A 15 -14.95 0.53 5.12
CA LEU A 15 -14.58 0.71 3.72
C LEU A 15 -14.93 -0.54 2.88
N LEU A 16 -14.70 -1.73 3.41
CA LEU A 16 -15.05 -3.00 2.74
C LEU A 16 -16.56 -3.13 2.54
N GLU A 17 -17.36 -2.76 3.53
CA GLU A 17 -18.83 -2.73 3.40
C GLU A 17 -19.28 -1.78 2.28
N LYS A 18 -18.70 -0.57 2.23
CA LYS A 18 -18.98 0.40 1.16
C LYS A 18 -18.62 -0.14 -0.22
N VAL A 19 -17.48 -0.80 -0.34
CA VAL A 19 -17.06 -1.42 -1.62
C VAL A 19 -18.01 -2.56 -1.99
N SER A 20 -18.37 -3.42 -1.02
CA SER A 20 -19.30 -4.54 -1.24
C SER A 20 -20.67 -4.06 -1.73
N ALA A 21 -21.21 -3.01 -1.11
CA ALA A 21 -22.45 -2.36 -1.56
C ALA A 21 -22.33 -1.85 -3.01
N GLY A 22 -21.23 -1.15 -3.35
CA GLY A 22 -20.99 -0.66 -4.70
C GLY A 22 -20.83 -1.76 -5.74
N VAL A 23 -20.24 -2.91 -5.38
CA VAL A 23 -20.20 -4.09 -6.25
C VAL A 23 -21.60 -4.68 -6.43
N GLY A 24 -22.41 -4.76 -5.38
CA GLY A 24 -23.80 -5.18 -5.44
C GLY A 24 -24.65 -4.33 -6.38
N GLU A 25 -24.55 -3.00 -6.26
CA GLU A 25 -25.23 -2.06 -7.18
C GLU A 25 -24.80 -2.28 -8.64
N ARG A 26 -23.51 -2.51 -8.86
CA ARG A 26 -22.95 -2.74 -10.19
C ARG A 26 -23.48 -4.04 -10.81
N LEU A 27 -23.58 -5.11 -10.01
CA LEU A 27 -24.18 -6.39 -10.43
C LEU A 27 -25.68 -6.24 -10.73
N ALA A 28 -26.42 -5.50 -9.91
CA ALA A 28 -27.84 -5.22 -10.13
C ALA A 28 -28.10 -4.46 -11.46
N GLN A 29 -27.12 -3.68 -11.93
CA GLN A 29 -27.14 -3.04 -13.24
C GLN A 29 -26.75 -3.96 -14.42
N GLY A 30 -26.59 -5.28 -14.17
CA GLY A 30 -26.19 -6.25 -15.19
C GLY A 30 -24.73 -6.15 -15.63
N LYS A 31 -23.90 -5.39 -14.90
CA LYS A 31 -22.45 -5.28 -15.19
C LYS A 31 -21.69 -6.39 -14.45
N ARG A 32 -20.52 -6.76 -14.97
CA ARG A 32 -19.65 -7.74 -14.29
C ARG A 32 -19.08 -7.19 -12.97
N ALA A 33 -18.82 -8.09 -12.02
CA ALA A 33 -18.01 -7.80 -10.84
C ALA A 33 -16.60 -7.34 -11.25
N PRO A 34 -15.98 -6.43 -10.49
CA PRO A 34 -14.56 -6.14 -10.65
C PRO A 34 -13.71 -7.38 -10.39
N ALA A 35 -12.54 -7.46 -11.04
CA ALA A 35 -11.59 -8.53 -10.81
C ALA A 35 -10.18 -8.02 -10.49
N LEU A 36 -9.56 -8.65 -9.50
CA LEU A 36 -8.18 -8.42 -9.08
C LEU A 36 -7.34 -9.66 -9.34
N ALA A 37 -6.31 -9.53 -10.17
CA ALA A 37 -5.26 -10.52 -10.35
C ALA A 37 -4.14 -10.27 -9.33
N VAL A 38 -3.79 -11.29 -8.54
CA VAL A 38 -2.72 -11.26 -7.56
C VAL A 38 -1.66 -12.27 -7.97
N ILE A 39 -0.43 -11.80 -8.15
CA ILE A 39 0.72 -12.62 -8.54
C ILE A 39 1.69 -12.70 -7.36
N LEU A 40 2.01 -13.93 -6.97
CA LEU A 40 3.02 -14.27 -5.97
C LEU A 40 4.13 -15.05 -6.67
N VAL A 41 5.38 -14.65 -6.45
CA VAL A 41 6.55 -15.37 -6.97
C VAL A 41 7.42 -15.85 -5.81
N GLY A 42 7.56 -17.17 -5.69
CA GLY A 42 8.30 -17.84 -4.62
C GLY A 42 7.49 -18.05 -3.33
N ASP A 43 8.15 -18.66 -2.35
CA ASP A 43 7.46 -19.29 -1.21
C ASP A 43 7.64 -18.54 0.11
N ASN A 44 7.71 -17.20 0.09
CA ASN A 44 7.87 -16.43 1.32
C ASN A 44 6.60 -16.56 2.20
N PRO A 45 6.70 -17.15 3.42
CA PRO A 45 5.54 -17.38 4.28
C PRO A 45 4.79 -16.09 4.66
N ALA A 46 5.51 -14.97 4.79
CA ALA A 46 4.90 -13.67 5.09
C ALA A 46 4.04 -13.17 3.91
N SER A 47 4.48 -13.42 2.68
CA SER A 47 3.74 -13.07 1.47
C SER A 47 2.46 -13.90 1.36
N ALA A 48 2.49 -15.19 1.69
CA ALA A 48 1.31 -16.06 1.64
C ALA A 48 0.19 -15.60 2.59
N VAL A 49 0.53 -15.20 3.82
CA VAL A 49 -0.45 -14.65 4.79
C VAL A 49 -1.07 -13.35 4.26
N TYR A 50 -0.24 -12.49 3.65
CA TYR A 50 -0.67 -11.20 3.12
C TYR A 50 -1.60 -11.37 1.90
N VAL A 51 -1.26 -12.27 0.97
CA VAL A 51 -2.11 -12.64 -0.17
C VAL A 51 -3.42 -13.26 0.29
N GLY A 52 -3.38 -14.16 1.28
CA GLY A 52 -4.59 -14.74 1.88
C GLY A 52 -5.53 -13.70 2.47
N SER A 53 -4.98 -12.65 3.08
CA SER A 53 -5.77 -11.53 3.61
C SER A 53 -6.42 -10.71 2.48
N LYS A 54 -5.69 -10.46 1.38
CA LYS A 54 -6.23 -9.78 0.18
C LYS A 54 -7.35 -10.58 -0.48
N LYS A 55 -7.19 -11.90 -0.58
CA LYS A 55 -8.21 -12.80 -1.14
C LYS A 55 -9.50 -12.74 -0.34
N LYS A 56 -9.40 -12.85 1.00
CA LYS A 56 -10.56 -12.71 1.91
C LYS A 56 -11.23 -11.35 1.79
N ALA A 57 -10.45 -10.29 1.63
CA ALA A 57 -10.99 -8.94 1.43
C ALA A 57 -11.76 -8.82 0.09
N CYS A 58 -11.23 -9.42 -0.99
CA CYS A 58 -11.93 -9.47 -2.28
C CYS A 58 -13.24 -10.25 -2.17
N GLU A 59 -13.22 -11.43 -1.55
CA GLU A 59 -14.42 -12.25 -1.33
C GLU A 59 -15.50 -11.48 -0.54
N LYS A 60 -15.12 -10.83 0.57
CA LYS A 60 -16.04 -9.98 1.36
C LYS A 60 -16.62 -8.80 0.55
N ALA A 61 -15.82 -8.25 -0.35
CA ALA A 61 -16.22 -7.13 -1.20
C ALA A 61 -16.99 -7.56 -2.47
N GLY A 62 -17.16 -8.87 -2.72
CA GLY A 62 -17.76 -9.37 -3.97
C GLY A 62 -16.85 -9.21 -5.21
N ILE A 63 -15.55 -8.96 -5.02
CA ILE A 63 -14.56 -8.80 -6.08
C ILE A 63 -14.04 -10.19 -6.48
N ARG A 64 -13.99 -10.47 -7.79
CA ARG A 64 -13.40 -11.71 -8.31
C ARG A 64 -11.89 -11.68 -8.10
N SER A 65 -11.35 -12.64 -7.36
CA SER A 65 -9.90 -12.80 -7.18
C SER A 65 -9.36 -13.84 -8.17
N VAL A 66 -8.32 -13.49 -8.91
CA VAL A 66 -7.51 -14.43 -9.72
C VAL A 66 -6.13 -14.49 -9.09
N ALA A 67 -5.64 -15.68 -8.75
CA ALA A 67 -4.36 -15.85 -8.08
C ALA A 67 -3.38 -16.62 -8.98
N TYR A 68 -2.14 -16.14 -9.03
CA TYR A 68 -1.01 -16.78 -9.71
C TYR A 68 0.08 -17.04 -8.67
N ASP A 69 0.22 -18.30 -8.26
CA ASP A 69 1.30 -18.75 -7.39
C ASP A 69 2.41 -19.36 -8.26
N LEU A 70 3.49 -18.59 -8.45
CA LEU A 70 4.60 -18.93 -9.33
C LEU A 70 5.82 -19.37 -8.51
N PRO A 71 6.59 -20.37 -8.97
CA PRO A 71 7.77 -20.83 -8.24
C PRO A 71 8.86 -19.74 -8.21
N ALA A 72 9.76 -19.80 -7.22
CA ALA A 72 10.89 -18.87 -7.12
C ALA A 72 11.85 -18.95 -8.32
N SER A 73 11.80 -20.02 -9.11
CA SER A 73 12.57 -20.22 -10.34
C SER A 73 11.97 -19.53 -11.57
N THR A 74 10.79 -18.90 -11.46
CA THR A 74 10.18 -18.15 -12.56
C THR A 74 11.14 -17.08 -13.06
N SER A 75 11.32 -17.04 -14.37
CA SER A 75 12.13 -16.03 -15.04
C SER A 75 11.37 -14.70 -15.15
N GLN A 76 12.10 -13.61 -15.26
CA GLN A 76 11.52 -12.29 -15.51
C GLN A 76 10.62 -12.31 -16.77
N GLN A 77 11.07 -12.93 -17.86
CA GLN A 77 10.32 -12.99 -19.11
C GLN A 77 8.95 -13.66 -18.94
N GLN A 78 8.91 -14.81 -18.24
CA GLN A 78 7.65 -15.51 -17.95
C GLN A 78 6.69 -14.65 -17.12
N LEU A 79 7.21 -13.92 -16.12
CA LEU A 79 6.39 -13.02 -15.32
C LEU A 79 5.82 -11.86 -16.16
N LEU A 80 6.64 -11.28 -17.03
CA LEU A 80 6.20 -10.18 -17.91
C LEU A 80 5.14 -10.65 -18.91
N GLU A 81 5.25 -11.86 -19.46
CA GLU A 81 4.23 -12.45 -20.35
C GLU A 81 2.88 -12.65 -19.65
N ILE A 82 2.90 -13.08 -18.39
CA ILE A 82 1.68 -13.18 -17.57
C ILE A 82 1.06 -11.79 -17.37
N ILE A 83 1.86 -10.78 -17.06
CA ILE A 83 1.39 -9.40 -16.89
C ILE A 83 0.81 -8.86 -18.21
N ASP A 84 1.45 -9.13 -19.34
CA ASP A 84 0.96 -8.73 -20.66
C ASP A 84 -0.41 -9.35 -20.98
N GLY A 85 -0.59 -10.64 -20.67
CA GLY A 85 -1.87 -11.32 -20.78
C GLY A 85 -2.96 -10.68 -19.90
N LEU A 86 -2.62 -10.35 -18.65
CA LEU A 86 -3.54 -9.68 -17.73
C LEU A 86 -3.84 -8.23 -18.11
N ASN A 87 -2.89 -7.53 -18.72
CA ASN A 87 -3.10 -6.20 -19.27
C ASN A 87 -4.11 -6.23 -20.43
N ALA A 88 -4.02 -7.24 -21.31
CA ALA A 88 -4.94 -7.42 -22.43
C ALA A 88 -6.33 -7.93 -22.00
N ASP A 89 -6.44 -8.63 -20.86
CA ASP A 89 -7.71 -9.19 -20.39
C ASP A 89 -8.69 -8.11 -19.89
N ALA A 90 -9.75 -7.85 -20.65
CA ALA A 90 -10.82 -6.91 -20.29
C ALA A 90 -11.65 -7.36 -19.08
N ALA A 91 -11.53 -8.62 -18.65
CA ALA A 91 -12.15 -9.14 -17.43
C ALA A 91 -11.37 -8.82 -16.16
N VAL A 92 -10.11 -8.33 -16.27
CA VAL A 92 -9.23 -7.95 -15.16
C VAL A 92 -9.17 -6.43 -15.04
N ASP A 93 -9.47 -5.90 -13.86
CA ASP A 93 -9.44 -4.46 -13.58
C ASP A 93 -8.21 -4.03 -12.79
N GLY A 94 -7.62 -4.95 -12.03
CA GLY A 94 -6.46 -4.68 -11.20
C GLY A 94 -5.45 -5.80 -11.26
N ILE A 95 -4.18 -5.44 -11.26
CA ILE A 95 -3.04 -6.36 -11.20
C ILE A 95 -2.20 -5.96 -10.00
N LEU A 96 -1.84 -6.95 -9.19
CA LEU A 96 -1.00 -6.78 -8.03
C LEU A 96 0.11 -7.83 -8.05
N VAL A 97 1.36 -7.37 -8.09
CA VAL A 97 2.53 -8.25 -7.95
C VAL A 97 3.09 -8.09 -6.54
N GLN A 98 3.09 -9.18 -5.78
CA GLN A 98 3.55 -9.16 -4.40
C GLN A 98 5.07 -9.05 -4.31
N LEU A 99 5.56 -8.02 -3.62
CA LEU A 99 6.98 -7.82 -3.31
C LEU A 99 7.34 -8.43 -1.93
N PRO A 100 8.62 -8.80 -1.68
CA PRO A 100 9.75 -8.76 -2.62
C PRO A 100 9.71 -9.89 -3.66
N LEU A 101 10.29 -9.65 -4.83
CA LEU A 101 10.50 -10.65 -5.88
C LEU A 101 11.86 -11.35 -5.70
N PRO A 102 12.04 -12.56 -6.29
CA PRO A 102 13.34 -13.20 -6.38
C PRO A 102 14.40 -12.28 -7.01
N GLU A 103 15.67 -12.43 -6.59
CA GLU A 103 16.76 -11.52 -6.98
C GLU A 103 17.02 -11.44 -8.48
N GLN A 104 16.66 -12.48 -9.24
CA GLN A 104 16.83 -12.51 -10.69
C GLN A 104 15.78 -11.69 -11.47
N ILE A 105 14.76 -11.15 -10.79
CA ILE A 105 13.69 -10.37 -11.41
C ILE A 105 13.85 -8.92 -11.00
N ASP A 106 13.95 -8.00 -11.97
CA ASP A 106 13.92 -6.57 -11.73
C ASP A 106 12.49 -6.12 -11.33
N PRO A 107 12.27 -5.66 -10.08
CA PRO A 107 10.96 -5.20 -9.65
C PRO A 107 10.49 -3.95 -10.39
N GLN A 108 11.40 -3.09 -10.87
CA GLN A 108 11.00 -1.89 -11.62
C GLN A 108 10.43 -2.25 -12.98
N ALA A 109 11.11 -3.13 -13.73
CA ALA A 109 10.59 -3.64 -15.00
C ALA A 109 9.20 -4.28 -14.87
N VAL A 110 8.96 -4.98 -13.75
CA VAL A 110 7.65 -5.58 -13.44
C VAL A 110 6.59 -4.52 -13.16
N ILE A 111 6.88 -3.54 -12.30
CA ILE A 111 5.95 -2.46 -11.95
C ILE A 111 5.59 -1.62 -13.18
N GLU A 112 6.57 -1.29 -14.01
CA GLU A 112 6.39 -0.50 -15.23
C GLU A 112 5.69 -1.27 -16.36
N ARG A 113 5.64 -2.60 -16.27
CA ARG A 113 4.90 -3.39 -17.25
C ARG A 113 3.39 -3.39 -17.02
N ILE A 114 2.95 -3.21 -15.78
CA ILE A 114 1.52 -3.18 -15.45
C ILE A 114 0.89 -1.93 -16.08
N ASP A 115 -0.24 -2.06 -16.80
CA ASP A 115 -0.96 -0.89 -17.32
C ASP A 115 -1.28 0.07 -16.16
N PRO A 116 -0.94 1.37 -16.24
CA PRO A 116 -1.22 2.33 -15.18
C PRO A 116 -2.68 2.36 -14.69
N LYS A 117 -3.63 2.00 -15.56
CA LYS A 117 -5.06 1.91 -15.23
C LYS A 117 -5.42 0.66 -14.41
N LYS A 118 -4.60 -0.39 -14.49
CA LYS A 118 -4.74 -1.65 -13.73
C LYS A 118 -3.76 -1.74 -12.57
N ASP A 119 -2.83 -0.81 -12.42
CA ASP A 119 -1.91 -0.70 -11.27
C ASP A 119 -2.66 -0.23 -10.01
N VAL A 120 -3.31 -1.18 -9.33
CA VAL A 120 -4.08 -0.91 -8.11
C VAL A 120 -3.19 -0.64 -6.89
N ASP A 121 -1.91 -1.02 -6.93
CA ASP A 121 -0.94 -0.68 -5.89
C ASP A 121 -0.40 0.75 -6.03
N GLY A 122 -0.55 1.36 -7.21
CA GLY A 122 -0.28 2.76 -7.49
C GLY A 122 1.20 3.11 -7.61
N PHE A 123 2.07 2.11 -7.79
CA PHE A 123 3.53 2.30 -7.86
C PHE A 123 4.07 2.56 -9.25
N HIS A 124 3.25 2.41 -10.29
CA HIS A 124 3.65 2.73 -11.65
C HIS A 124 4.11 4.21 -11.72
N PRO A 125 5.30 4.52 -12.26
CA PRO A 125 5.84 5.88 -12.31
C PRO A 125 4.86 6.91 -12.90
N TYR A 126 4.08 6.51 -13.92
CA TYR A 126 2.96 7.31 -14.44
C TYR A 126 1.97 7.75 -13.35
N ASN A 127 1.49 6.83 -12.50
CA ASN A 127 0.54 7.11 -11.43
C ASN A 127 1.14 8.03 -10.36
N VAL A 128 2.40 7.78 -9.97
CA VAL A 128 3.14 8.64 -9.02
C VAL A 128 3.39 10.04 -9.61
N GLY A 129 3.74 10.14 -10.89
CA GLY A 129 3.92 11.41 -11.60
C GLY A 129 2.61 12.21 -11.68
N ARG A 130 1.50 11.52 -11.99
CA ARG A 130 0.13 12.09 -11.97
C ARG A 130 -0.25 12.62 -10.58
N LEU A 131 0.10 11.90 -9.51
CA LEU A 131 -0.07 12.36 -8.14
C LEU A 131 0.77 13.64 -7.87
N ALA A 132 2.03 13.67 -8.31
CA ALA A 132 2.92 14.81 -8.10
C ALA A 132 2.41 16.11 -8.73
N ILE A 133 1.72 16.02 -9.88
CA ILE A 133 1.12 17.16 -10.57
C ILE A 133 -0.35 17.44 -10.18
N LYS A 134 -0.83 16.84 -9.07
CA LYS A 134 -2.20 17.01 -8.54
C LYS A 134 -3.32 16.53 -9.47
N MET A 135 -3.03 15.52 -10.30
CA MET A 135 -4.00 14.89 -11.20
C MET A 135 -4.06 13.36 -10.97
N PRO A 136 -4.27 12.89 -9.72
CA PRO A 136 -4.10 11.48 -9.39
C PRO A 136 -5.07 10.57 -10.18
N LEU A 137 -4.59 9.36 -10.50
CA LEU A 137 -5.40 8.23 -10.94
C LEU A 137 -5.44 7.19 -9.81
N MET A 138 -4.78 6.04 -10.00
CA MET A 138 -4.47 5.14 -8.91
C MET A 138 -3.40 5.77 -8.03
N ARG A 139 -3.55 5.59 -6.72
CA ARG A 139 -2.69 6.20 -5.71
C ARG A 139 -2.10 5.09 -4.84
N PRO A 140 -0.83 5.19 -4.42
CA PRO A 140 -0.21 4.26 -3.50
C PRO A 140 -1.09 3.91 -2.30
N CYS A 141 -1.42 2.62 -2.15
CA CYS A 141 -2.41 2.12 -1.20
C CYS A 141 -2.16 2.59 0.23
N THR A 142 -0.93 2.46 0.72
CA THR A 142 -0.57 2.82 2.10
C THR A 142 -0.69 4.33 2.34
N PRO A 143 -0.07 5.21 1.53
CA PRO A 143 -0.30 6.64 1.62
C PRO A 143 -1.76 7.06 1.57
N ARG A 144 -2.54 6.50 0.62
CA ARG A 144 -3.96 6.82 0.53
C ARG A 144 -4.73 6.33 1.75
N GLY A 145 -4.37 5.17 2.30
CA GLY A 145 -4.93 4.65 3.55
C GLY A 145 -4.73 5.61 4.72
N VAL A 146 -3.53 6.17 4.88
CA VAL A 146 -3.26 7.20 5.91
C VAL A 146 -4.16 8.42 5.71
N MET A 147 -4.31 8.92 4.48
CA MET A 147 -5.21 10.04 4.20
C MET A 147 -6.67 9.72 4.53
N THR A 148 -7.14 8.51 4.20
CA THR A 148 -8.49 8.04 4.55
C THR A 148 -8.70 7.99 6.06
N LEU A 149 -7.69 7.57 6.84
CA LEU A 149 -7.78 7.59 8.31
C LEU A 149 -7.89 9.01 8.86
N LEU A 150 -7.12 9.96 8.31
CA LEU A 150 -7.22 11.36 8.69
C LEU A 150 -8.60 11.94 8.36
N GLU A 151 -9.13 11.64 7.18
CA GLU A 151 -10.47 12.04 6.74
C GLU A 151 -11.56 11.49 7.68
N GLU A 152 -11.53 10.19 8.00
CA GLU A 152 -12.52 9.54 8.86
C GLU A 152 -12.55 10.10 10.28
N TYR A 153 -11.39 10.55 10.80
CA TYR A 153 -11.26 11.14 12.13
C TYR A 153 -11.39 12.67 12.13
N GLY A 154 -11.76 13.29 11.00
CA GLY A 154 -11.95 14.74 10.90
C GLY A 154 -10.67 15.55 11.06
N ILE A 155 -9.51 14.95 10.80
CA ILE A 155 -8.20 15.59 10.94
C ILE A 155 -7.82 16.24 9.61
N ASP A 156 -8.14 17.53 9.45
CA ASP A 156 -7.71 18.29 8.26
C ASP A 156 -6.19 18.53 8.28
N PRO A 157 -5.40 18.04 7.30
CA PRO A 157 -3.97 18.28 7.21
C PRO A 157 -3.61 19.69 6.74
N LYS A 158 -4.55 20.43 6.15
CA LYS A 158 -4.30 21.73 5.53
C LYS A 158 -3.65 22.70 6.51
N GLY A 159 -2.51 23.27 6.11
CA GLY A 159 -1.75 24.22 6.92
C GLY A 159 -0.99 23.60 8.12
N LYS A 160 -1.14 22.30 8.38
CA LYS A 160 -0.39 21.59 9.44
C LYS A 160 0.98 21.15 8.96
N LYS A 161 1.97 21.20 9.84
CA LYS A 161 3.32 20.69 9.57
C LYS A 161 3.30 19.16 9.66
N ALA A 162 3.55 18.48 8.54
CA ALA A 162 3.65 17.03 8.48
C ALA A 162 5.12 16.61 8.34
N VAL A 163 5.58 15.66 9.17
CA VAL A 163 6.94 15.10 9.07
C VAL A 163 6.82 13.64 8.68
N ILE A 164 7.40 13.27 7.53
CA ILE A 164 7.46 11.88 7.08
C ILE A 164 8.85 11.34 7.40
N VAL A 165 8.91 10.28 8.19
CA VAL A 165 10.17 9.60 8.54
C VAL A 165 10.35 8.38 7.63
N GLY A 166 11.22 8.53 6.63
CA GLY A 166 11.51 7.52 5.61
C GLY A 166 11.17 8.03 4.21
N ALA A 167 12.03 7.69 3.23
CA ALA A 167 11.95 8.20 1.87
C ALA A 167 11.86 7.07 0.81
N SER A 168 11.21 5.95 1.17
CA SER A 168 11.00 4.83 0.25
C SER A 168 10.08 5.21 -0.91
N ASN A 169 10.26 4.54 -2.06
CA ASN A 169 9.42 4.76 -3.23
C ASN A 169 7.97 4.28 -3.04
N ILE A 170 7.75 3.28 -2.17
CA ILE A 170 6.44 2.67 -1.96
C ILE A 170 5.62 3.31 -0.82
N VAL A 171 6.23 4.08 0.08
CA VAL A 171 5.51 4.71 1.21
C VAL A 171 5.95 6.16 1.43
N GLY A 172 7.22 6.41 1.72
CA GLY A 172 7.68 7.72 2.20
C GLY A 172 7.48 8.86 1.19
N ARG A 173 8.01 8.69 -0.03
CA ARG A 173 7.86 9.68 -1.11
C ARG A 173 6.39 9.92 -1.49
N PRO A 174 5.57 8.90 -1.77
CA PRO A 174 4.18 9.14 -2.12
C PRO A 174 3.34 9.69 -0.95
N GLN A 175 3.67 9.37 0.31
CA GLN A 175 3.02 9.99 1.47
C GLN A 175 3.28 11.50 1.53
N ALA A 176 4.49 11.94 1.22
CA ALA A 176 4.79 13.37 1.14
C ALA A 176 3.99 14.06 0.03
N LEU A 177 3.82 13.40 -1.13
CA LEU A 177 3.00 13.93 -2.23
C LEU A 177 1.51 14.04 -1.84
N GLU A 178 0.95 13.04 -1.14
CA GLU A 178 -0.43 13.09 -0.63
C GLU A 178 -0.61 14.24 0.38
N MET A 179 0.36 14.47 1.26
CA MET A 179 0.34 15.60 2.20
C MET A 179 0.39 16.95 1.47
N LEU A 180 1.23 17.08 0.44
CA LEU A 180 1.28 18.28 -0.40
C LEU A 180 -0.03 18.50 -1.17
N LEU A 181 -0.66 17.43 -1.67
CA LEU A 181 -1.96 17.48 -2.32
C LEU A 181 -3.05 17.97 -1.36
N ALA A 182 -3.02 17.51 -0.11
CA ALA A 182 -3.87 17.97 0.99
C ALA A 182 -3.51 19.37 1.52
N ARG A 183 -2.56 20.07 0.90
CA ARG A 183 -2.09 21.42 1.29
C ARG A 183 -1.51 21.47 2.70
N ALA A 184 -0.93 20.36 3.17
CA ALA A 184 -0.12 20.32 4.37
C ALA A 184 1.32 20.71 4.03
N PRO A 185 1.91 21.75 4.67
CA PRO A 185 3.34 22.01 4.55
C PRO A 185 4.14 20.81 5.11
N SER A 186 4.86 20.12 4.23
CA SER A 186 5.72 18.99 4.57
C SER A 186 7.18 19.33 4.24
N PRO A 187 8.07 19.57 5.23
CA PRO A 187 9.49 19.62 4.95
C PRO A 187 9.95 18.26 4.41
N PHE A 188 10.49 18.25 3.19
CA PHE A 188 11.09 17.06 2.59
C PHE A 188 12.44 16.80 3.27
N ALA A 189 12.42 16.15 4.44
CA ALA A 189 13.64 15.76 5.14
C ALA A 189 14.09 14.38 4.65
N THR A 190 14.94 14.32 3.62
CA THR A 190 15.71 13.11 3.31
C THR A 190 16.78 12.93 4.39
N ALA A 191 16.41 12.38 5.55
CA ALA A 191 17.41 11.90 6.49
C ALA A 191 17.92 10.53 5.99
N PRO A 192 19.23 10.37 5.66
CA PRO A 192 19.77 9.05 5.37
C PRO A 192 19.58 8.13 6.59
N ARG A 193 19.38 6.84 6.32
CA ARG A 193 19.07 5.74 7.27
C ARG A 193 19.97 5.65 8.51
N ALA A 194 21.06 6.42 8.59
CA ALA A 194 22.08 6.36 9.63
C ALA A 194 21.97 7.44 10.74
N ILE A 195 21.22 8.53 10.56
CA ILE A 195 21.22 9.68 11.52
C ILE A 195 19.98 9.68 12.43
N TRP A 196 19.69 8.55 13.08
CA TRP A 196 18.68 8.52 14.17
C TRP A 196 19.13 7.76 15.42
N ARG A 197 20.43 7.47 15.58
CA ARG A 197 20.96 7.13 16.92
C ARG A 197 21.38 8.40 17.66
N ARG A 198 20.57 8.78 18.66
CA ARG A 198 20.96 9.55 19.86
C ARG A 198 21.66 10.91 19.62
N ARG A 199 21.00 11.91 19.00
CA ARG A 199 21.42 13.31 19.19
C ARG A 199 20.40 14.36 18.74
N TRP A 200 19.27 14.47 19.42
CA TRP A 200 18.48 15.71 19.42
C TRP A 200 17.98 16.00 20.85
N PRO A 201 18.07 17.24 21.34
CA PRO A 201 17.45 17.63 22.61
C PRO A 201 15.92 17.60 22.46
N PRO A 202 15.16 17.38 23.56
CA PRO A 202 13.71 17.21 23.47
C PRO A 202 13.02 18.51 23.04
N PRO A 203 12.12 18.51 22.03
CA PRO A 203 11.30 19.67 21.71
C PRO A 203 10.03 19.67 22.54
N THR A 204 9.73 20.82 23.14
CA THR A 204 8.65 21.12 24.09
C THR A 204 7.25 21.30 23.49
N SER A 205 6.91 20.67 22.35
CA SER A 205 5.53 20.74 21.84
C SER A 205 5.10 19.50 21.08
N TRP A 206 3.88 19.08 21.41
CA TRP A 206 3.06 17.96 20.94
C TRP A 206 3.48 17.29 19.62
N TRP A 207 3.91 16.02 19.73
CA TRP A 207 4.26 15.16 18.60
C TRP A 207 3.22 14.05 18.41
N TRP A 208 2.74 13.87 17.18
CA TRP A 208 2.10 12.63 16.75
C TRP A 208 3.18 11.76 16.09
N ALA A 209 3.58 10.69 16.76
CA ALA A 209 4.47 9.68 16.21
C ALA A 209 3.63 8.49 15.72
N TRP A 210 3.67 8.21 14.42
CA TRP A 210 3.15 6.96 13.87
C TRP A 210 4.28 5.94 13.88
N ALA A 211 4.23 5.01 14.84
CA ALA A 211 5.07 3.81 14.84
C ALA A 211 4.22 2.64 14.33
N PHE A 212 4.51 2.15 13.12
CA PHE A 212 4.01 0.84 12.69
C PHE A 212 4.88 -0.25 13.33
N PRO A 213 4.30 -1.27 13.97
CA PRO A 213 5.07 -2.38 14.51
C PRO A 213 5.60 -3.25 13.37
N THR A 214 6.90 -3.15 13.08
CA THR A 214 7.62 -4.18 12.34
C THR A 214 7.90 -5.34 13.30
N SER A 215 7.08 -6.39 13.27
CA SER A 215 7.36 -7.63 13.99
C SER A 215 8.48 -8.41 13.29
N SER A 216 9.72 -8.19 13.71
CA SER A 216 10.81 -9.14 13.49
C SER A 216 11.64 -9.28 14.76
N ARG A 217 11.42 -10.35 15.51
CA ARG A 217 12.42 -10.98 16.38
C ARG A 217 12.00 -12.43 16.62
N ALA A 218 12.65 -13.34 15.92
CA ALA A 218 12.71 -14.74 16.28
C ALA A 218 13.88 -14.99 17.22
N SER A 219 13.69 -16.01 18.06
CA SER A 219 14.62 -16.75 18.91
C SER A 219 15.23 -16.06 20.14
N GLY A 220 14.88 -16.62 21.31
CA GLY A 220 15.88 -17.35 22.09
C GLY A 220 16.24 -16.81 23.47
N SER A 221 15.56 -17.36 24.49
CA SER A 221 16.14 -17.82 25.75
C SER A 221 16.91 -16.83 26.67
N SER A 222 16.27 -16.60 27.83
CA SER A 222 16.82 -16.68 29.20
C SER A 222 16.79 -15.38 30.01
N ARG A 223 16.10 -15.48 31.16
CA ARG A 223 16.32 -14.86 32.50
C ARG A 223 16.52 -13.34 32.57
N ALA A 224 16.09 -12.58 33.57
CA ALA A 224 15.23 -12.66 34.74
C ALA A 224 15.31 -11.25 35.38
N ARG A 225 14.25 -10.80 36.08
CA ARG A 225 14.23 -9.82 37.20
C ARG A 225 14.96 -8.47 36.98
N TRP A 226 14.36 -7.29 37.07
CA TRP A 226 13.35 -6.72 37.97
C TRP A 226 12.55 -5.65 37.23
#